data_AF-A0A259GK88-F1
#
_entry.id   AF-A0A259GK88-F1
#
_cell.length_a   1.000
_cell.length_b   1.000
_cell.length_c   1.000
_cell.angle_alpha   90.00
_cell.angle_beta   90.00
_cell.angle_gamma   90.00
#
_symmetry.space_group_name_H-M   'P 1'
#
loop_
_entity.id
_entity.type
_entity.pdbx_description
1 polymer ?
#
loop_
_entity_poly.entity_id
_entity_poly.type
_entity_poly.pdbx_seq_one_letter_code
_entity_poly.pdbx_strand_id
1 'polypeptide(L)'
;MNNAENTAPENEELIYDAVKNLTKDEIDQTVRKNAAAKNFNLTDAHLSVIHSLIEHYQRDCKTRDCLAAHEHMRFLEEAYDFKGGSKYLYELFDAMPDTRGVLMPIHELAGLPALRLETDEGFGTAF
;
A
#
# COMPACT_ATOMS: atom_id res chain seq x y z
N MET A 1 -25.23 31.12 -4.27
CA MET A 1 -24.62 30.51 -3.07
C MET A 1 -24.67 29.02 -3.33
N ASN A 2 -23.58 28.44 -3.82
CA ASN A 2 -23.53 27.02 -4.15
C ASN A 2 -23.07 26.28 -2.91
N ASN A 3 -23.98 25.47 -2.35
CA ASN A 3 -23.67 24.53 -1.28
C ASN A 3 -22.63 23.55 -1.83
N ALA A 4 -21.42 23.61 -1.30
CA ALA A 4 -20.48 22.51 -1.38
C ALA A 4 -21.03 21.41 -0.47
N GLU A 5 -21.78 20.47 -1.04
CA GLU A 5 -22.07 19.20 -0.40
C GLU A 5 -20.74 18.47 -0.21
N ASN A 6 -20.15 18.69 0.97
CA ASN A 6 -19.05 17.92 1.48
C ASN A 6 -19.57 16.54 1.90
N THR A 7 -19.95 15.72 0.92
CA THR A 7 -20.15 14.28 1.13
C THR A 7 -18.77 13.63 1.27
N ALA A 8 -18.14 13.83 2.41
CA ALA A 8 -17.18 12.84 2.92
C ALA A 8 -18.02 11.58 3.19
N PRO A 9 -17.81 10.47 2.46
CA PRO A 9 -18.66 9.30 2.63
C PRO A 9 -18.44 8.71 4.01
N GLU A 10 -19.54 8.59 4.74
CA GLU A 10 -19.64 8.34 6.19
C GLU A 10 -19.23 6.91 6.62
N ASN A 11 -18.49 6.17 5.78
CA ASN A 11 -18.02 4.80 6.04
C ASN A 11 -16.68 4.51 5.31
N GLU A 12 -15.79 5.50 5.22
CA GLU A 12 -14.40 5.22 4.85
C GLU A 12 -13.68 4.61 6.05
N GLU A 13 -13.40 3.31 5.99
CA GLU A 13 -12.34 2.74 6.82
C GLU A 13 -11.04 3.43 6.42
N LEU A 14 -10.63 4.39 7.25
CA LEU A 14 -9.33 5.03 7.12
C LEU A 14 -8.28 3.92 7.18
N ILE A 15 -7.29 3.98 6.29
CA ILE A 15 -6.15 3.03 6.31
C ILE A 15 -5.56 2.95 7.71
N TYR A 16 -5.52 4.07 8.42
CA TYR A 16 -5.09 4.13 9.81
C TYR A 16 -5.90 3.20 10.73
N ASP A 17 -7.23 3.18 10.63
CA ASP A 17 -8.07 2.30 11.44
C ASP A 17 -7.84 0.82 11.12
N ALA A 18 -7.53 0.49 9.85
CA ALA A 18 -7.17 -0.85 9.43
C ALA A 18 -5.80 -1.29 9.98
N VAL A 19 -4.84 -0.36 10.13
CA VAL A 19 -3.47 -0.71 10.55
C VAL A 19 -3.13 -0.44 12.02
N LYS A 20 -3.87 0.42 12.73
CA LYS A 20 -3.48 0.94 14.07
C LYS A 20 -3.22 -0.14 15.12
N ASN A 21 -3.87 -1.29 14.98
CA ASN A 21 -3.76 -2.41 15.92
C ASN A 21 -3.03 -3.62 15.34
N LEU A 22 -2.59 -3.57 14.07
CA LEU A 22 -1.90 -4.69 13.44
C LEU A 22 -0.50 -4.87 14.02
N THR A 23 -0.24 -6.07 14.52
CA THR A 23 1.10 -6.51 14.92
C THR A 23 1.85 -7.11 13.74
N LYS A 24 3.19 -7.15 13.83
CA LYS A 24 4.05 -7.79 12.80
C LYS A 24 3.68 -9.25 12.56
N ASP A 25 3.31 -9.98 13.62
CA ASP A 25 2.92 -11.39 13.50
C ASP A 25 1.61 -11.54 12.71
N GLU A 26 0.60 -10.71 12.99
CA GLU A 26 -0.67 -10.72 12.25
C GLU A 26 -0.49 -10.33 10.78
N ILE A 27 0.40 -9.37 10.50
CA ILE A 27 0.78 -8.98 9.14
C ILE A 27 1.43 -10.16 8.44
N ASP A 28 2.47 -10.76 9.04
CA ASP A 28 3.17 -11.91 8.47
C ASP A 28 2.23 -13.09 8.18
N GLN A 29 1.33 -13.40 9.13
CA GLN A 29 0.33 -14.46 8.96
C GLN A 29 -0.61 -14.16 7.78
N THR A 30 -1.11 -12.93 7.70
CA THR A 30 -2.03 -12.49 6.63
C THR A 30 -1.35 -12.51 5.27
N VAL A 31 -0.15 -11.94 5.18
CA VAL A 31 0.66 -11.90 3.96
C VAL A 31 1.01 -13.30 3.47
N ARG A 32 1.44 -14.20 4.36
CA ARG A 32 1.74 -15.60 3.99
C ARG A 32 0.51 -16.33 3.49
N LYS A 33 -0.64 -16.15 4.15
CA LYS A 33 -1.92 -16.74 3.74
C LYS A 33 -2.35 -16.26 2.36
N ASN A 34 -2.29 -14.94 2.12
CA ASN A 34 -2.73 -14.34 0.86
C ASN A 34 -1.75 -14.64 -0.28
N ALA A 35 -0.43 -14.64 -0.01
CA ALA A 35 0.58 -15.05 -0.98
C ALA A 35 0.37 -16.51 -1.41
N ALA A 36 0.11 -17.42 -0.47
CA ALA A 36 -0.17 -18.82 -0.77
C ALA A 36 -1.44 -18.97 -1.62
N ALA A 37 -2.50 -18.23 -1.32
CA ALA A 37 -3.74 -18.23 -2.11
C ALA A 37 -3.52 -17.73 -3.55
N LYS A 38 -2.60 -16.78 -3.74
CA LYS A 38 -2.26 -16.20 -5.06
C LYS A 38 -1.11 -16.92 -5.78
N ASN A 39 -0.58 -18.01 -5.21
CA ASN A 39 0.63 -18.68 -5.72
C ASN A 39 1.82 -17.73 -5.90
N PHE A 40 1.90 -16.70 -5.07
CA PHE A 40 2.96 -15.70 -5.10
C PHE A 40 4.15 -16.16 -4.25
N ASN A 41 5.37 -16.07 -4.80
CA ASN A 41 6.57 -16.44 -4.07
C ASN A 41 6.98 -15.34 -3.08
N LEU A 42 6.42 -15.40 -1.88
CA LEU A 42 6.74 -14.48 -0.80
C LEU A 42 8.18 -14.70 -0.31
N THR A 43 8.95 -13.62 -0.24
CA THR A 43 10.31 -13.60 0.31
C THR A 43 10.42 -12.58 1.45
N ASP A 44 11.49 -12.64 2.25
CA ASP A 44 11.74 -11.68 3.33
C ASP A 44 11.84 -10.23 2.83
N ALA A 45 12.24 -10.03 1.57
CA ALA A 45 12.26 -8.72 0.93
C ALA A 45 10.85 -8.12 0.82
N HIS A 46 9.84 -8.93 0.48
CA HIS A 46 8.45 -8.49 0.41
C HIS A 46 7.94 -8.09 1.80
N LEU A 47 8.18 -8.96 2.79
CA LEU A 47 7.78 -8.70 4.18
C LEU A 47 8.40 -7.41 4.72
N SER A 48 9.68 -7.16 4.41
CA SER A 48 10.35 -5.92 4.79
C SER A 48 9.64 -4.67 4.23
N VAL A 49 9.26 -4.69 2.95
CA VAL A 49 8.58 -3.57 2.30
C VAL A 49 7.19 -3.37 2.88
N ILE A 50 6.42 -4.46 3.02
CA ILE A 50 5.07 -4.43 3.59
C ILE A 50 5.09 -3.87 5.02
N HIS A 51 6.01 -4.34 5.86
CA HIS A 51 6.19 -3.81 7.20
C HIS A 51 6.55 -2.33 7.20
N SER A 52 7.43 -1.90 6.30
CA SER A 52 7.84 -0.50 6.20
C SER A 52 6.65 0.40 5.88
N LEU A 53 5.80 -0.03 4.94
CA LEU A 53 4.60 0.72 4.56
C LEU A 53 3.57 0.77 5.70
N ILE A 54 3.31 -0.36 6.37
CA ILE A 54 2.35 -0.40 7.47
C ILE A 54 2.84 0.41 8.67
N GLU A 55 4.13 0.36 8.99
CA GLU A 55 4.72 1.21 10.04
C GLU A 55 4.58 2.70 9.70
N HIS A 56 4.75 3.07 8.43
CA HIS A 56 4.47 4.43 7.95
C HIS A 56 3.00 4.78 8.15
N TYR A 57 2.07 3.90 7.79
CA TYR A 57 0.63 4.12 8.03
C TYR A 57 0.29 4.29 9.50
N GLN A 58 0.88 3.50 10.39
CA GLN A 58 0.65 3.59 11.83
C GLN A 58 1.18 4.91 12.42
N ARG A 59 2.23 5.51 11.84
CA ARG A 59 2.86 6.73 12.36
C ARG A 59 2.25 8.00 11.77
N ASP A 60 2.16 8.06 10.45
CA ASP A 60 1.91 9.31 9.71
C ASP A 60 0.43 9.52 9.37
N CYS A 61 -0.39 8.45 9.38
CA CYS A 61 -1.82 8.52 9.02
C CYS A 61 -2.76 8.78 10.20
N LYS A 62 -2.21 9.14 11.37
CA LYS A 62 -3.00 9.40 12.60
C LYS A 62 -3.94 10.60 12.48
N THR A 63 -3.60 11.57 11.63
CA THR A 63 -4.23 12.90 11.62
C THR A 63 -4.54 13.43 10.22
N ARG A 64 -4.20 12.70 9.17
CA ARG A 64 -4.39 13.11 7.77
C ARG A 64 -4.94 11.94 6.95
N ASP A 65 -5.77 12.26 5.96
CA ASP A 65 -6.19 11.33 4.93
C ASP A 65 -4.96 10.78 4.19
N CYS A 66 -4.51 9.59 4.58
CA CYS A 66 -3.44 8.87 3.92
C CYS A 66 -3.90 8.15 2.64
N LEU A 67 -4.88 8.70 1.94
CA LEU A 67 -5.41 8.08 0.73
C LEU A 67 -4.55 8.39 -0.51
N ALA A 68 -3.57 9.30 -0.37
CA ALA A 68 -2.63 9.69 -1.41
C ALA A 68 -1.57 8.63 -1.67
N ALA A 69 -1.81 7.76 -2.66
CA ALA A 69 -0.88 6.73 -3.10
C ALA A 69 0.53 7.27 -3.45
N HIS A 70 0.61 8.48 -4.01
CA HIS A 70 1.89 9.09 -4.40
C HIS A 70 2.84 9.33 -3.22
N GLU A 71 2.34 9.78 -2.06
CA GLU A 71 3.19 10.02 -0.89
C GLU A 71 3.77 8.72 -0.35
N HIS A 72 2.98 7.65 -0.36
CA HIS A 72 3.36 6.32 0.09
C HIS A 72 4.36 5.65 -0.84
N MET A 73 4.16 5.78 -2.14
CA MET A 73 5.12 5.31 -3.12
C MET A 73 6.45 6.02 -2.94
N ARG A 74 6.42 7.36 -2.83
CA ARG A 74 7.63 8.15 -2.62
C ARG A 74 8.37 7.76 -1.33
N PHE A 75 7.64 7.54 -0.24
CA PHE A 75 8.23 7.04 1.01
C PHE A 75 8.97 5.71 0.80
N LEU A 76 8.35 4.74 0.11
CA LEU A 76 8.99 3.46 -0.18
C LEU A 76 10.20 3.63 -1.10
N GLU A 77 10.11 4.47 -2.13
CA GLU A 77 11.22 4.74 -3.04
C GLU A 77 12.42 5.32 -2.30
N GLU A 78 12.20 6.31 -1.42
CA GLU A 78 13.25 6.91 -0.59
C GLU A 78 13.80 5.90 0.44
N ALA A 79 12.93 5.11 1.08
CA ALA A 79 13.33 4.10 2.06
C ALA A 79 14.17 2.97 1.44
N TYR A 80 13.94 2.65 0.17
CA TYR A 80 14.64 1.58 -0.56
C TYR A 80 15.59 2.10 -1.64
N ASP A 81 15.92 3.39 -1.66
CA ASP A 81 16.84 4.01 -2.62
C ASP A 81 18.20 3.28 -2.66
N PHE A 82 18.69 2.87 -1.49
CA PHE A 82 19.91 2.08 -1.34
C PHE A 82 19.89 0.71 -2.03
N LYS A 83 18.71 0.19 -2.38
CA LYS A 83 18.51 -1.05 -3.15
C LYS A 83 18.11 -0.81 -4.61
N GLY A 84 17.99 0.44 -5.04
CA GLY A 84 17.52 0.81 -6.38
C GLY A 84 16.12 1.45 -6.39
N GLY A 85 15.57 1.80 -5.23
CA GLY A 85 14.34 2.59 -5.07
C GLY A 85 13.16 1.99 -5.83
N SER A 86 12.54 2.80 -6.69
CA SER A 86 11.38 2.42 -7.49
C SER A 86 11.62 1.13 -8.29
N LYS A 87 12.76 1.01 -8.97
CA LYS A 87 13.06 -0.16 -9.82
C LYS A 87 13.04 -1.46 -9.01
N TYR A 88 13.69 -1.47 -7.85
CA TYR A 88 13.71 -2.63 -6.96
C TYR A 88 12.31 -2.99 -6.46
N LEU A 89 11.50 -2.01 -6.11
CA LEU A 89 10.14 -2.22 -5.64
C LEU A 89 9.24 -2.81 -6.75
N TYR A 90 9.35 -2.29 -7.97
CA TYR A 90 8.65 -2.86 -9.12
C TYR A 90 9.10 -4.30 -9.40
N GLU A 91 10.41 -4.57 -9.48
CA GLU A 91 10.92 -5.95 -9.70
C GLU A 91 10.43 -6.95 -8.64
N LEU A 92 10.25 -6.48 -7.41
CA LEU A 92 9.79 -7.30 -6.30
C LEU A 92 8.30 -7.67 -6.44
N PHE A 93 7.45 -6.72 -6.81
CA PHE A 93 5.99 -6.92 -6.81
C PHE A 93 5.36 -7.15 -8.20
N ASP A 94 6.10 -6.92 -9.30
CA ASP A 94 5.64 -7.13 -10.69
C ASP A 94 5.27 -8.60 -10.98
N ALA A 95 5.84 -9.54 -10.23
CA ALA A 95 5.51 -10.95 -10.34
C ALA A 95 4.12 -11.33 -9.78
N MET A 96 3.39 -10.40 -9.14
CA MET A 96 2.07 -10.70 -8.59
C MET A 96 0.98 -10.61 -9.66
N PRO A 97 0.20 -11.69 -9.87
CA PRO A 97 -0.84 -11.70 -10.89
C PRO A 97 -1.98 -10.75 -10.55
N ASP A 98 -2.59 -10.17 -11.58
CA ASP A 98 -3.79 -9.33 -11.50
C ASP A 98 -3.64 -8.03 -10.68
N THR A 99 -2.40 -7.60 -10.43
CA THR A 99 -2.10 -6.34 -9.74
C THR A 99 -1.31 -5.39 -10.63
N ARG A 100 -1.32 -4.09 -10.28
CA ARG A 100 -0.54 -3.06 -10.95
C ARG A 100 0.22 -2.23 -9.94
N GLY A 101 1.44 -1.85 -10.29
CA GLY A 101 2.30 -1.05 -9.40
C GLY A 101 2.74 -1.83 -8.17
N VAL A 102 3.16 -1.09 -7.14
CA VAL A 102 3.75 -1.65 -5.92
C VAL A 102 2.76 -1.63 -4.75
N LEU A 103 1.87 -0.64 -4.68
CA LEU A 103 0.98 -0.46 -3.54
C LEU A 103 -0.19 -1.45 -3.54
N MET A 104 -0.84 -1.68 -4.69
CA MET A 104 -1.90 -2.70 -4.83
C MET A 104 -1.47 -4.08 -4.32
N PRO A 105 -0.35 -4.67 -4.79
CA PRO A 105 0.08 -5.98 -4.32
C PRO A 105 0.39 -5.99 -2.82
N ILE A 106 0.96 -4.90 -2.27
CA ILE A 106 1.19 -4.79 -0.83
C ILE A 106 -0.14 -4.80 -0.06
N HIS A 107 -1.14 -4.04 -0.51
CA HIS A 107 -2.45 -3.98 0.13
C HIS A 107 -3.17 -5.32 0.07
N GLU A 108 -3.16 -5.99 -1.08
CA GLU A 108 -3.77 -7.31 -1.22
C GLU A 108 -3.10 -8.36 -0.33
N LEU A 109 -1.75 -8.38 -0.27
CA LEU A 109 -1.04 -9.29 0.60
C LEU A 109 -1.32 -9.00 2.07
N ALA A 110 -1.28 -7.74 2.48
CA ALA A 110 -1.51 -7.34 3.87
C ALA A 110 -2.99 -7.35 4.28
N GLY A 111 -3.93 -7.56 3.34
CA GLY A 111 -5.36 -7.51 3.61
C GLY A 111 -5.88 -6.10 3.92
N LEU A 112 -5.24 -5.08 3.36
CA LEU A 112 -5.60 -3.67 3.54
C LEU A 112 -6.66 -3.23 2.52
N PRO A 113 -7.49 -2.22 2.85
CA PRO A 113 -8.43 -1.63 1.89
C PRO A 113 -7.69 -0.98 0.72
N ALA A 114 -8.29 -0.99 -0.48
CA ALA A 114 -7.69 -0.41 -1.68
C ALA A 114 -7.50 1.12 -1.56
N LEU A 115 -6.45 1.65 -2.21
CA LEU A 115 -6.19 3.09 -2.24
C LEU A 115 -7.07 3.76 -3.31
N ARG A 116 -7.75 4.85 -2.95
CA ARG A 116 -8.69 5.55 -3.86
C ARG A 116 -8.06 6.14 -5.12
N LEU A 117 -6.79 6.50 -5.06
CA LEU A 117 -6.12 7.22 -6.15
C LEU A 117 -5.41 6.31 -7.16
N GLU A 118 -5.55 4.98 -7.04
CA GLU A 118 -5.15 4.05 -8.12
C GLU A 118 -6.03 4.20 -9.37
N THR A 119 -7.15 4.92 -9.25
CA THR A 119 -8.05 5.27 -10.37
C THR A 119 -7.70 6.63 -10.98
N ASP A 120 -6.66 7.34 -10.51
CA ASP A 120 -6.19 8.54 -11.20
C ASP A 120 -5.36 8.09 -12.42
N GLU A 121 -5.83 8.42 -13.62
CA GLU A 121 -5.25 8.09 -14.93
C GLU A 121 -3.80 8.59 -15.14
N GLY A 122 -3.13 9.09 -14.09
CA GLY A 122 -1.76 9.60 -14.11
C GLY A 122 -0.67 8.64 -13.63
N PHE A 123 -1.00 7.46 -13.07
CA PHE A 123 0.02 6.50 -12.62
C PHE A 123 0.53 5.62 -13.79
N GLY A 124 1.17 6.26 -14.76
CA GLY A 124 1.86 5.58 -15.86
C GLY A 124 1.44 6.00 -17.27
N THR A 125 1.56 7.29 -17.61
CA THR A 125 1.83 7.66 -19.00
C THR A 125 2.87 8.78 -19.05
N ALA A 126 4.12 8.42 -19.31
CA ALA A 126 5.03 9.28 -20.04
C ALA A 126 5.43 8.50 -21.29
N PHE A 127 5.02 9.03 -22.43
CA PHE A 127 5.29 8.55 -23.79
C PHE A 127 6.78 8.49 -24.12
#